data_AF-A0A087SYA9-F1
#
_entry.id   AF-A0A087SYA9-F1
#
_cell.length_a   1.000
_cell.length_b   1.000
_cell.length_c   1.000
_cell.angle_alpha   90.00
_cell.angle_beta   90.00
_cell.angle_gamma   90.00
#
_symmetry.space_group_name_H-M   'P 1'
#
loop_
_entity.id
_entity.type
_entity.pdbx_description
1 polymer ?
#
loop_
_entity_poly.entity_id
_entity_poly.type
_entity_poly.pdbx_seq_one_letter_code
_entity_poly.pdbx_strand_id
1 'polypeptide(L)'
;MEDILAKIMKDASTTKHPYVKQSCLESQELLANQHSLMRSPPYEVRSKCLDTLRLALESKHTKLTNHALNGFQRMIWDKSFQSVFESDNEENWLPIQLMRSVTSLHTHSDDIQMEILKILLNMTSTHGQNLTSRSIIMLITLCLEAYSTNIAGVRTAAQATINQTLTSFCIMLQETD
;
A
#
# COMPACT_ATOMS: atom_id res chain seq x y z
N MET A 1 12.64 2.73 -3.90
CA MET A 1 11.41 3.38 -4.43
C MET A 1 11.75 4.15 -5.69
N GLU A 2 12.80 4.97 -5.69
CA GLU A 2 13.31 5.66 -6.89
C GLU A 2 13.50 4.73 -8.08
N ASP A 3 14.08 3.54 -7.84
CA ASP A 3 14.28 2.49 -8.83
C ASP A 3 12.97 1.93 -9.41
N ILE A 4 11.94 1.80 -8.57
CA ILE A 4 10.60 1.35 -8.96
C ILE A 4 9.92 2.41 -9.81
N LEU A 5 9.98 3.67 -9.38
CA LEU A 5 9.46 4.80 -10.14
C LEU A 5 10.18 4.97 -11.49
N ALA A 6 11.50 4.79 -11.54
CA ALA A 6 12.24 4.82 -12.81
C ALA A 6 11.77 3.72 -13.78
N LYS A 7 11.45 2.52 -13.28
CA LYS A 7 10.87 1.44 -14.09
C LYS A 7 9.45 1.77 -14.56
N ILE A 8 8.61 2.33 -13.68
CA ILE A 8 7.26 2.80 -14.03
C ILE A 8 7.34 3.88 -15.10
N MET A 9 8.21 4.88 -14.94
CA MET A 9 8.44 5.95 -15.92
C MET A 9 8.81 5.42 -17.30
N LYS A 10 9.71 4.42 -17.33
CA LYS A 10 10.18 3.79 -18.57
C LYS A 10 9.07 3.01 -19.27
N ASP A 11 8.27 2.26 -18.52
CA ASP A 11 7.21 1.41 -19.08
C ASP A 11 5.89 2.18 -19.33
N ALA A 12 5.70 3.35 -18.70
CA ALA A 12 4.59 4.26 -18.93
C ALA A 12 4.83 5.08 -20.22
N SER A 13 4.56 4.48 -21.38
CA SER A 13 4.64 5.20 -22.66
C SER A 13 3.71 6.42 -22.66
N THR A 14 4.20 7.55 -23.19
CA THR A 14 3.49 8.86 -23.17
C THR A 14 2.09 8.80 -23.80
N THR A 15 1.87 7.91 -24.76
CA THR A 15 0.59 7.80 -25.48
C THR A 15 -0.43 6.88 -24.81
N LYS A 16 0.00 5.88 -24.02
CA LYS A 16 -0.93 4.91 -23.40
C LYS A 16 -1.27 5.24 -21.95
N HIS A 17 -0.32 5.80 -21.21
CA HIS A 17 -0.47 6.03 -19.77
C HIS A 17 0.02 7.42 -19.34
N PRO A 18 -0.47 8.52 -19.95
CA PRO A 18 0.01 9.87 -19.65
C PRO A 18 -0.17 10.25 -18.17
N TYR A 19 -1.28 9.84 -17.55
CA TYR A 19 -1.55 10.12 -16.13
C TYR A 19 -0.60 9.39 -15.17
N VAL A 20 -0.25 8.12 -15.45
CA VAL A 20 0.73 7.36 -14.67
C VAL A 20 2.10 8.05 -14.76
N LYS A 21 2.47 8.49 -15.97
CA LYS A 21 3.73 9.17 -16.21
C LYS A 21 3.80 10.50 -15.44
N GLN A 22 2.75 11.30 -15.52
CA GLN A 22 2.68 12.58 -14.82
C GLN A 22 2.78 12.40 -13.29
N SER A 23 1.97 11.50 -12.70
CA SER A 23 2.04 11.19 -11.26
C SER A 23 3.44 10.68 -10.88
N CYS A 24 4.08 9.88 -11.73
CA CYS A 24 5.43 9.37 -11.49
C CYS A 24 6.51 10.47 -11.51
N LEU A 25 6.41 11.47 -12.40
CA LEU A 25 7.31 12.63 -12.41
C LEU A 25 7.23 13.40 -11.09
N GLU A 26 6.01 13.69 -10.64
CA GLU A 26 5.76 14.42 -9.39
C GLU A 26 6.28 13.66 -8.17
N SER A 27 6.10 12.33 -8.14
CA SER A 27 6.67 11.47 -7.10
C SER A 27 8.21 11.46 -7.09
N GLN A 28 8.84 11.43 -8.28
CA GLN A 28 10.30 11.46 -8.39
C GLN A 28 10.88 12.80 -7.94
N GLU A 29 10.25 13.91 -8.31
CA GLU A 29 10.65 15.25 -7.87
C GLU A 29 10.58 15.38 -6.34
N LEU A 30 9.48 14.91 -5.75
CA LEU A 30 9.29 14.95 -4.29
C LEU A 30 10.32 14.10 -3.54
N LEU A 31 10.68 12.91 -4.08
CA LEU A 31 11.72 12.07 -3.50
C LEU A 31 13.12 12.68 -3.66
N ALA A 32 13.44 13.26 -4.81
CA ALA A 32 14.71 13.96 -5.00
C ALA A 32 14.87 15.12 -4.00
N ASN A 33 13.75 15.80 -3.70
CA ASN A 33 13.71 16.88 -2.73
C ASN A 33 13.74 16.42 -1.26
N GLN A 34 13.58 15.12 -0.95
CA GLN A 34 13.69 14.63 0.45
C GLN A 34 15.10 14.78 1.04
N HIS A 35 16.13 14.92 0.19
CA HIS A 35 17.51 15.19 0.62
C HIS A 35 17.82 16.70 0.77
N SER A 36 16.82 17.57 0.58
CA SER A 36 16.97 19.02 0.73
C SER A 36 16.77 19.49 2.19
N LEU A 37 17.16 20.74 2.47
CA LEU A 37 17.07 21.37 3.80
C LEU A 37 15.64 21.47 4.37
N MET A 38 14.61 21.39 3.51
CA MET A 38 13.19 21.43 3.89
C MET A 38 12.50 20.11 3.49
N ARG A 39 12.72 19.07 4.29
CA ARG A 39 12.17 17.74 4.03
C ARG A 39 10.66 17.72 4.25
N SER A 40 9.90 17.32 3.22
CA SER A 40 8.48 16.98 3.39
C SER A 40 8.29 15.84 4.39
N PRO A 41 7.25 15.90 5.25
CA PRO A 41 6.89 14.80 6.12
C PRO A 41 6.75 13.46 5.36
N PRO A 42 7.11 12.32 5.96
CA PRO A 42 7.03 11.01 5.28
C PRO A 42 5.66 10.69 4.68
N TYR A 43 4.56 11.12 5.33
CA TYR A 43 3.20 10.87 4.85
C TYR A 43 2.86 11.60 3.54
N GLU A 44 3.47 12.76 3.26
CA GLU A 44 3.27 13.48 2.00
C GLU A 44 3.94 12.73 0.85
N VAL A 45 5.17 12.27 1.11
CA VAL A 45 5.94 11.50 0.13
C VAL A 45 5.29 10.14 -0.13
N ARG A 46 4.81 9.48 0.92
CA ARG A 46 3.99 8.26 0.79
C ARG A 46 2.75 8.51 -0.04
N SER A 47 1.97 9.55 0.27
CA SER A 47 0.74 9.85 -0.45
C SER A 47 0.97 9.95 -1.96
N LYS A 48 2.02 10.65 -2.39
CA LYS A 48 2.33 10.80 -3.80
C LYS A 48 2.81 9.51 -4.46
N CYS A 49 3.74 8.81 -3.80
CA CYS A 49 4.22 7.52 -4.30
C CYS A 49 3.09 6.49 -4.41
N LEU A 50 2.22 6.41 -3.41
CA LEU A 50 1.08 5.51 -3.36
C LEU A 50 0.05 5.80 -4.44
N ASP A 51 -0.21 7.08 -4.73
CA ASP A 51 -1.05 7.47 -5.87
C ASP A 51 -0.45 6.98 -7.20
N THR A 52 0.85 7.17 -7.42
CA THR A 52 1.53 6.64 -8.62
C THR A 52 1.41 5.12 -8.72
N LEU A 53 1.63 4.40 -7.62
CA LEU A 53 1.54 2.94 -7.58
C LEU A 53 0.10 2.47 -7.83
N ARG A 54 -0.90 3.16 -7.26
CA ARG A 54 -2.32 2.91 -7.53
C ARG A 54 -2.65 3.06 -9.01
N LEU A 55 -2.24 4.17 -9.64
CA LEU A 55 -2.48 4.39 -11.06
C LEU A 55 -1.79 3.33 -11.93
N ALA A 56 -0.58 2.92 -11.55
CA ALA A 56 0.14 1.84 -12.22
C ALA A 56 -0.57 0.48 -12.07
N LEU A 57 -1.10 0.17 -10.88
CA LEU A 57 -1.92 -1.02 -10.61
C LEU A 57 -3.19 -1.02 -11.46
N GLU A 58 -3.93 0.08 -11.45
CA GLU A 58 -5.23 0.25 -12.13
C GLU A 58 -5.11 0.38 -13.66
N SER A 59 -3.89 0.59 -14.19
CA SER A 59 -3.63 0.59 -15.63
C SER A 59 -3.89 -0.76 -16.31
N LYS A 60 -3.93 -1.85 -15.53
CA LYS A 60 -4.03 -3.26 -15.98
C LYS A 60 -2.92 -3.68 -16.95
N HIS A 61 -1.87 -2.87 -17.09
CA HIS A 61 -0.70 -3.20 -17.90
C HIS A 61 0.28 -4.04 -17.05
N THR A 62 0.51 -5.28 -17.45
CA THR A 62 1.23 -6.29 -16.65
C THR A 62 2.52 -5.79 -16.01
N LYS A 63 3.37 -5.06 -16.75
CA LYS A 63 4.63 -4.52 -16.19
C LYS A 63 4.37 -3.46 -15.12
N LEU A 64 3.42 -2.55 -15.37
CA LEU A 64 3.11 -1.46 -14.44
C LEU A 64 2.47 -2.02 -13.16
N THR A 65 1.56 -2.98 -13.31
CA THR A 65 0.98 -3.73 -12.19
C THR A 65 2.07 -4.40 -11.35
N ASN A 66 3.03 -5.09 -11.97
CA ASN A 66 4.13 -5.73 -11.23
C ASN A 66 5.03 -4.72 -10.51
N HIS A 67 5.35 -3.59 -11.14
CA HIS A 67 6.11 -2.52 -10.46
C HIS A 67 5.32 -1.92 -9.29
N ALA A 68 4.00 -1.76 -9.44
CA ALA A 68 3.12 -1.28 -8.39
C ALA A 68 3.15 -2.18 -7.15
N LEU A 69 2.96 -3.49 -7.34
CA LEU A 69 3.02 -4.49 -6.25
C LEU A 69 4.36 -4.46 -5.52
N ASN A 70 5.47 -4.39 -6.26
CA ASN A 70 6.80 -4.25 -5.66
C ASN A 70 6.95 -2.95 -4.87
N GLY A 71 6.35 -1.85 -5.35
CA GLY A 71 6.38 -0.55 -4.66
C GLY A 71 5.60 -0.56 -3.35
N PHE A 72 4.40 -1.14 -3.35
CA PHE A 72 3.60 -1.31 -2.14
C PHE A 72 4.35 -2.15 -1.10
N GLN A 73 4.93 -3.28 -1.51
CA GLN A 73 5.76 -4.11 -0.63
C GLN A 73 6.96 -3.31 -0.09
N ARG A 74 7.69 -2.60 -0.95
CA ARG A 74 8.84 -1.78 -0.53
C ARG A 74 8.47 -0.76 0.53
N MET A 75 7.29 -0.14 0.42
CA MET A 75 6.87 0.92 1.32
C MET A 75 6.68 0.47 2.77
N ILE A 76 6.30 -0.79 2.98
CA ILE A 76 6.14 -1.38 4.31
C ILE A 76 7.48 -1.43 5.06
N TRP A 77 8.57 -1.74 4.34
CA TRP A 77 9.89 -2.04 4.92
C TRP A 77 10.87 -0.88 4.89
N ASP A 78 10.65 0.08 4.00
CA ASP A 78 11.56 1.19 3.80
C ASP A 78 11.35 2.28 4.86
N LYS A 79 12.32 2.37 5.78
CA LYS A 79 12.30 3.30 6.91
C LYS A 79 12.19 4.77 6.50
N SER A 80 12.55 5.14 5.27
CA SER A 80 12.38 6.51 4.78
C SER A 80 10.92 6.94 4.64
N PHE A 81 10.00 5.97 4.52
CA PHE A 81 8.56 6.17 4.46
C PHE A 81 7.87 6.00 5.82
N GLN A 82 8.58 5.50 6.83
CA GLN A 82 8.05 5.37 8.18
C GLN A 82 8.11 6.74 8.88
N SER A 83 7.04 7.10 9.57
CA SER A 83 7.04 8.29 10.42
C SER A 83 7.68 7.92 11.77
N VAL A 84 8.60 8.74 12.28
CA VAL A 84 9.14 8.54 13.64
C VAL A 84 8.04 8.70 14.69
N PHE A 85 7.09 9.58 14.39
CA PHE A 85 5.87 9.80 15.16
C PHE A 85 4.68 9.75 14.21
N GLU A 86 3.67 8.99 14.58
CA GLU A 86 2.40 9.02 13.87
C GLU A 86 1.77 10.42 14.00
N SER A 87 1.20 10.95 12.92
CA SER A 87 0.57 12.27 12.98
C SER A 87 -0.80 12.18 13.66
N ASP A 88 -1.28 13.28 14.25
CA ASP A 88 -2.61 13.34 14.88
C ASP A 88 -3.75 12.90 13.95
N ASN A 89 -3.57 13.05 12.64
CA ASN A 89 -4.49 12.56 11.63
C ASN A 89 -4.14 11.13 11.19
N GLU A 90 -4.97 10.16 11.58
CA GLU A 90 -4.83 8.75 11.17
C GLU A 90 -4.78 8.56 9.64
N GLU A 91 -5.39 9.46 8.85
CA GLU A 91 -5.37 9.37 7.38
C GLU A 91 -3.97 9.47 6.77
N ASN A 92 -3.01 9.99 7.53
CA ASN A 92 -1.61 10.08 7.14
C ASN A 92 -0.80 8.84 7.56
N TRP A 93 -1.37 7.89 8.28
CA TRP A 93 -0.66 6.70 8.75
C TRP A 93 -0.45 5.73 7.59
N LEU A 94 0.67 5.00 7.61
CA LEU A 94 1.05 4.10 6.51
C LEU A 94 -0.02 3.05 6.23
N PRO A 95 -0.57 2.33 7.24
CA PRO A 95 -1.63 1.36 7.00
C PRO A 95 -2.82 1.94 6.23
N ILE A 96 -3.31 3.12 6.64
CA ILE A 96 -4.48 3.74 6.02
C ILE A 96 -4.17 4.21 4.59
N GLN A 97 -3.05 4.91 4.37
CA GLN A 97 -2.68 5.34 3.03
C GLN A 97 -2.48 4.15 2.07
N LEU A 98 -1.85 3.06 2.54
CA LEU A 98 -1.65 1.85 1.76
C LEU A 98 -2.99 1.19 1.39
N MET A 99 -3.87 0.98 2.37
CA MET A 99 -5.19 0.38 2.13
C MET A 99 -6.04 1.21 1.15
N ARG A 100 -5.96 2.55 1.22
CA ARG A 100 -6.64 3.44 0.27
C ARG A 100 -6.14 3.32 -1.16
N SER A 101 -4.91 2.85 -1.33
CA SER A 101 -4.27 2.68 -2.64
C SER A 101 -4.65 1.37 -3.32
N VAL A 102 -5.26 0.44 -2.59
CA VAL A 102 -5.66 -0.89 -3.07
C VAL A 102 -7.16 -1.14 -2.94
N THR A 103 -7.98 -0.09 -2.84
CA THR A 103 -9.46 -0.23 -2.77
C THR A 103 -10.07 -0.90 -3.99
N SER A 104 -9.35 -0.92 -5.12
CA SER A 104 -9.76 -1.63 -6.34
C SER A 104 -9.43 -3.13 -6.31
N LEU A 105 -8.95 -3.68 -5.18
CA LEU A 105 -8.56 -5.08 -4.99
C LEU A 105 -9.47 -6.08 -5.71
N HIS A 106 -10.78 -6.04 -5.44
CA HIS A 106 -11.76 -7.00 -5.96
C HIS A 106 -11.93 -6.97 -7.50
N THR A 107 -11.42 -5.94 -8.17
CA THR A 107 -11.53 -5.76 -9.63
C THR A 107 -10.36 -6.38 -10.42
N HIS A 108 -9.32 -6.84 -9.72
CA HIS A 108 -8.12 -7.41 -10.32
C HIS A 108 -8.23 -8.93 -10.48
N SER A 109 -7.31 -9.55 -11.24
CA SER A 109 -7.24 -11.00 -11.36
C SER A 109 -6.84 -11.66 -10.04
N ASP A 110 -7.17 -12.94 -9.88
CA ASP A 110 -6.92 -13.71 -8.66
C ASP A 110 -5.44 -13.67 -8.23
N ASP A 111 -4.51 -13.74 -9.18
CA ASP A 111 -3.07 -13.63 -8.91
C ASP A 111 -2.70 -12.28 -8.30
N ILE A 112 -3.25 -11.19 -8.83
CA ILE A 112 -3.00 -9.84 -8.33
C ILE A 112 -3.69 -9.64 -6.99
N GLN A 113 -4.90 -10.19 -6.80
CA GLN A 113 -5.58 -10.17 -5.51
C GLN A 113 -4.76 -10.88 -4.43
N MET A 114 -4.21 -12.06 -4.74
CA MET A 114 -3.34 -12.79 -3.81
C MET A 114 -2.09 -11.98 -3.44
N GLU A 115 -1.44 -11.34 -4.40
CA GLU A 115 -0.27 -10.50 -4.10
C GLU A 115 -0.62 -9.29 -3.23
N ILE A 116 -1.74 -8.60 -3.50
CA ILE A 116 -2.19 -7.49 -2.65
C ILE A 116 -2.51 -7.99 -1.23
N LEU A 117 -3.19 -9.13 -1.08
CA LEU A 117 -3.49 -9.71 0.23
C LEU A 117 -2.21 -10.08 1.00
N LYS A 118 -1.18 -10.60 0.32
CA LYS A 118 0.14 -10.84 0.94
C LYS A 118 0.79 -9.53 1.41
N ILE A 119 0.68 -8.46 0.63
CA ILE A 119 1.20 -7.14 1.01
C ILE A 119 0.46 -6.61 2.24
N LEU A 120 -0.87 -6.74 2.29
CA LEU A 120 -1.68 -6.35 3.45
C LEU A 120 -1.33 -7.19 4.69
N LEU A 121 -1.12 -8.50 4.54
CA LEU A 121 -0.64 -9.37 5.62
C LEU A 121 0.74 -8.97 6.13
N ASN A 122 1.66 -8.60 5.23
CA ASN A 122 2.98 -8.10 5.62
C ASN A 122 2.88 -6.77 6.38
N MET A 123 1.97 -5.89 5.96
CA MET A 123 1.70 -4.64 6.65
C MET A 123 1.18 -4.88 8.06
N THR A 124 0.22 -5.79 8.25
CA THR A 124 -0.32 -6.11 9.59
C THR A 124 0.71 -6.82 10.47
N SER A 125 1.57 -7.65 9.89
CA SER A 125 2.65 -8.32 10.63
C SER A 125 3.73 -7.33 11.09
N THR A 126 3.95 -6.25 10.35
CA THR A 126 5.00 -5.25 10.64
C THR A 126 4.49 -4.09 11.50
N HIS A 127 3.25 -3.65 11.25
CA HIS A 127 2.65 -2.44 11.83
C HIS A 127 1.39 -2.74 12.66
N GLY A 128 1.14 -4.02 12.98
CA GLY A 128 -0.10 -4.47 13.62
C GLY A 128 -0.41 -3.84 14.98
N GLN A 129 0.63 -3.53 15.76
CA GLN A 129 0.49 -2.87 17.07
C GLN A 129 0.01 -1.42 16.96
N ASN A 130 0.22 -0.78 15.80
CA ASN A 130 -0.18 0.61 15.55
C ASN A 130 -1.54 0.72 14.86
N LEU A 131 -2.31 -0.38 14.75
CA LEU A 131 -3.60 -0.35 14.09
C LEU A 131 -4.71 0.12 15.04
N THR A 132 -5.39 1.20 14.65
CA THR A 132 -6.62 1.68 15.31
C THR A 132 -7.83 0.85 14.90
N SER A 133 -8.93 0.94 15.66
CA SER A 133 -10.20 0.29 15.31
C SER A 133 -10.68 0.67 13.90
N ARG A 134 -10.48 1.92 13.49
CA ARG A 134 -10.77 2.40 12.13
C ARG A 134 -9.98 1.64 11.08
N SER A 135 -8.66 1.52 11.26
CA SER A 135 -7.79 0.82 10.32
C SER A 135 -8.10 -0.69 10.25
N ILE A 136 -8.45 -1.31 11.37
CA ILE A 136 -8.86 -2.72 11.45
C ILE A 136 -10.15 -2.96 10.67
N ILE A 137 -11.17 -2.13 10.88
CA ILE A 137 -12.44 -2.23 10.15
C ILE A 137 -12.20 -2.09 8.64
N MET A 138 -11.41 -1.09 8.23
CA MET A 138 -11.08 -0.87 6.83
C MET A 138 -10.40 -2.09 6.19
N LEU A 139 -9.44 -2.69 6.90
CA LEU A 139 -8.73 -3.87 6.43
C LEU A 139 -9.67 -5.08 6.30
N ILE A 140 -10.49 -5.34 7.32
CA ILE A 140 -11.45 -6.44 7.32
C ILE A 140 -12.43 -6.26 6.15
N THR A 141 -12.92 -5.04 5.89
CA THR A 141 -13.77 -4.76 4.74
C THR A 141 -13.09 -5.13 3.42
N LEU A 142 -11.84 -4.71 3.19
CA LEU A 142 -11.09 -5.08 1.98
C LEU A 142 -10.92 -6.60 1.84
N CYS A 143 -10.61 -7.29 2.95
CA CYS A 143 -10.47 -8.74 2.95
C CYS A 143 -11.80 -9.46 2.67
N LEU A 144 -12.93 -8.96 3.18
CA LEU A 144 -14.26 -9.54 2.92
C LEU A 144 -14.70 -9.36 1.47
N GLU A 145 -14.38 -8.23 0.86
CA GLU A 145 -14.59 -8.02 -0.58
C GLU A 145 -13.82 -9.07 -1.40
N ALA A 146 -12.54 -9.29 -1.09
CA ALA A 146 -11.72 -10.31 -1.77
C ALA A 146 -12.18 -11.75 -1.44
N TYR A 147 -12.69 -11.99 -0.23
CA TYR A 147 -13.21 -13.29 0.18
C TYR A 147 -14.45 -13.71 -0.62
N SER A 148 -15.17 -12.75 -1.19
CA SER A 148 -16.41 -12.99 -1.94
C SER A 148 -16.17 -13.73 -3.27
N THR A 149 -14.93 -13.91 -3.71
CA THR A 149 -14.57 -14.79 -4.84
C THR A 149 -14.81 -16.28 -4.49
N ASN A 150 -14.86 -17.16 -5.49
CA ASN A 150 -14.90 -18.62 -5.28
C ASN A 150 -13.50 -19.27 -5.30
N ILE A 151 -12.44 -18.46 -5.22
CA ILE A 151 -11.07 -18.92 -5.37
C ILE A 151 -10.47 -19.21 -4.01
N ALA A 152 -10.19 -20.49 -3.74
CA ALA A 152 -9.71 -20.96 -2.44
C ALA A 152 -8.44 -20.23 -1.98
N GLY A 153 -7.50 -19.96 -2.89
CA GLY A 153 -6.26 -19.24 -2.56
C GLY A 153 -6.50 -17.81 -2.04
N VAL A 154 -7.35 -17.05 -2.73
CA VAL A 154 -7.73 -15.69 -2.34
C VAL A 154 -8.45 -15.69 -0.99
N ARG A 155 -9.40 -16.62 -0.80
CA ARG A 155 -10.12 -16.78 0.48
C ARG A 155 -9.19 -17.07 1.65
N THR A 156 -8.25 -18.00 1.48
CA THR A 156 -7.27 -18.35 2.52
C THR A 156 -6.37 -17.16 2.85
N ALA A 157 -5.89 -16.42 1.85
CA ALA A 157 -5.05 -15.24 2.07
C ALA A 157 -5.82 -14.11 2.80
N ALA A 158 -7.09 -13.89 2.44
CA ALA A 158 -7.96 -12.94 3.12
C ALA A 158 -8.21 -13.34 4.58
N GLN A 159 -8.51 -14.60 4.84
CA GLN A 159 -8.69 -15.13 6.19
C GLN A 159 -7.40 -15.02 7.02
N ALA A 160 -6.25 -15.36 6.46
CA ALA A 160 -4.96 -15.22 7.15
C ALA A 160 -4.69 -13.76 7.55
N THR A 161 -4.97 -12.82 6.65
CA THR A 161 -4.82 -11.38 6.91
C THR A 161 -5.74 -10.90 8.03
N ILE A 162 -7.02 -11.30 8.01
CA ILE A 162 -7.99 -10.99 9.08
C ILE A 162 -7.52 -11.59 10.41
N ASN A 163 -7.17 -12.87 10.44
CA ASN A 163 -6.74 -13.57 11.65
C ASN A 163 -5.49 -12.94 12.26
N GLN A 164 -4.49 -12.62 11.44
CA GLN A 164 -3.27 -11.94 11.90
C GLN A 164 -3.59 -10.58 12.51
N THR A 165 -4.49 -9.82 11.88
CA THR A 165 -4.89 -8.48 12.36
C THR A 165 -5.60 -8.56 13.70
N LEU A 166 -6.60 -9.43 13.82
CA LEU A 166 -7.35 -9.61 15.06
C LEU A 166 -6.45 -10.14 16.18
N THR A 167 -5.54 -11.06 15.87
CA THR A 167 -4.57 -11.58 16.85
C THR A 167 -3.66 -10.46 17.35
N SER A 168 -3.11 -9.64 16.44
CA SER A 168 -2.24 -8.51 16.79
C SER A 168 -2.98 -7.48 17.66
N PHE A 169 -4.24 -7.21 17.33
CA PHE A 169 -5.09 -6.31 18.13
C PHE A 169 -5.37 -6.87 19.53
N CYS A 170 -5.71 -8.15 19.65
CA CYS A 170 -5.93 -8.78 20.95
C CYS A 170 -4.67 -8.77 21.83
N ILE A 171 -3.49 -9.01 21.24
CA ILE A 171 -2.21 -8.93 21.96
C ILE A 171 -1.98 -7.50 22.47
N MET A 172 -2.18 -6.49 21.61
CA MET A 172 -2.03 -5.09 22.00
C MET A 172 -2.96 -4.73 23.17
N LEU A 173 -4.23 -5.17 23.13
CA LEU A 173 -5.16 -4.94 24.23
C LEU A 173 -4.68 -5.58 25.55
N GLN A 174 -4.10 -6.78 25.49
CA GLN A 174 -3.54 -7.46 26.67
C GLN A 174 -2.29 -6.78 27.24
N GLU A 175 -1.49 -6.12 26.41
CA GLU A 175 -0.28 -5.40 26.83
C GLU A 175 -0.58 -4.00 27.40
N THR A 176 -1.81 -3.52 27.25
CA THR A 176 -2.24 -2.18 27.70
C THR A 176 -2.91 -2.22 29.10
N ASP A 177 -3.16 -3.41 29.64
CA ASP A 177 -3.63 -3.67 31.02
C ASP A 177 -2.45 -3.93 31.98
#